data_AF-A0A3B0M236-F1
#
_entry.id   AF-A0A3B0M236-F1
#
_cell.length_a   1.000
_cell.length_b   1.000
_cell.length_c   1.000
_cell.angle_alpha   90.00
_cell.angle_beta   90.00
_cell.angle_gamma   90.00
#
_symmetry.space_group_name_H-M   'P 1'
#
loop_
_entity.id
_entity.type
_entity.pdbx_description
1 polymer ?
#
loop_
_entity_poly.entity_id
_entity_poly.type
_entity_poly.pdbx_seq_one_letter_code
_entity_poly.pdbx_strand_id
1 'polypeptide(L)' 'MDCILQCQTFSLNTIKSWQSGTQLILNSDAHCAIALEINGQPFAKGELIQVGEQLAVELHILLSTEREG' A
#
# COMPACT_ATOMS: atom_id res chain seq x y z
N MET A 1 2.29 -0.69 12.35
CA MET A 1 1.93 0.40 11.42
C MET A 1 2.59 0.03 10.13
N ASP A 2 1.78 -0.13 9.09
CA ASP A 2 2.24 -0.69 7.82
C ASP A 2 1.97 0.34 6.71
N CYS A 3 2.95 0.52 5.82
CA CYS A 3 2.79 1.31 4.60
C CYS A 3 2.53 0.34 3.45
N ILE A 4 1.36 0.44 2.83
CA ILE A 4 0.90 -0.48 1.79
C ILE A 4 1.01 0.23 0.45
N LEU A 5 1.91 -0.26 -0.38
CA LEU A 5 2.11 0.22 -1.75
C LEU A 5 0.91 -0.06 -2.63
N GLN A 6 0.41 -1.30 -2.60
CA GLN A 6 -0.80 -1.70 -3.33
C GLN A 6 -1.34 -3.01 -2.76
N CYS A 7 -2.67 -3.15 -2.74
CA CYS A 7 -3.34 -4.42 -2.50
C CYS A 7 -3.89 -4.95 -3.84
N GLN A 8 -3.58 -6.20 -4.17
CA GLN A 8 -4.10 -6.88 -5.35
C GLN A 8 -4.71 -8.23 -4.96
N THR A 9 -5.85 -8.55 -5.56
CA THR A 9 -6.50 -9.85 -5.38
C THR A 9 -6.17 -10.76 -6.54
N PHE A 10 -5.77 -12.00 -6.23
CA PHE A 10 -5.47 -13.03 -7.22
C PHE A 10 -6.33 -14.27 -6.98
N SER A 11 -6.61 -15.00 -8.05
CA SER A 11 -7.23 -16.32 -7.92
C SER A 11 -6.26 -17.31 -7.28
N LEU A 12 -6.79 -18.32 -6.57
CA LEU A 12 -5.97 -19.39 -5.99
C LEU A 12 -5.13 -20.11 -7.06
N ASN A 13 -5.65 -20.28 -8.27
CA ASN A 13 -4.92 -20.93 -9.37
C ASN A 13 -3.73 -20.08 -9.84
N THR A 14 -3.89 -18.75 -9.88
CA THR A 14 -2.81 -17.82 -10.19
C THR A 14 -1.70 -17.90 -9.14
N ILE A 15 -2.07 -17.91 -7.85
CA ILE A 15 -1.10 -17.99 -6.75
C ILE A 15 -0.32 -19.32 -6.81
N LYS A 16 -1.00 -20.43 -7.15
CA LYS A 16 -0.35 -21.75 -7.29
C LYS A 16 0.65 -21.84 -8.43
N SER A 17 0.54 -20.98 -9.46
CA SER A 17 1.50 -20.97 -10.58
C SER A 17 2.71 -20.07 -10.32
N TRP A 18 2.79 -19.42 -9.16
CA TRP A 18 3.93 -18.58 -8.82
C TRP A 18 5.16 -19.41 -8.49
N GLN A 19 6.30 -18.91 -8.95
CA GLN A 19 7.62 -19.48 -8.72
C GLN A 19 8.60 -18.35 -8.44
N SER A 20 9.82 -18.70 -8.02
CA SER A 20 10.88 -17.70 -7.88
C SER A 20 11.06 -16.93 -9.20
N GLY A 21 11.04 -15.61 -9.14
CA GLY A 21 11.12 -14.73 -10.31
C GLY A 21 9.77 -14.38 -10.95
N THR A 22 8.64 -14.87 -10.44
CA THR A 22 7.32 -14.37 -10.87
C THR A 22 7.23 -12.87 -10.58
N GLN A 23 6.89 -12.09 -11.62
CA GLN A 23 6.71 -10.65 -11.52
C GLN A 23 5.26 -10.32 -11.18
N LEU A 24 5.07 -9.53 -10.12
CA LEU A 24 3.80 -8.92 -9.78
C LEU A 24 3.84 -7.47 -10.25
N ILE A 25 3.02 -7.16 -11.25
CA ILE A 25 3.01 -5.82 -11.84
C ILE A 25 2.16 -4.90 -10.97
N LEU A 26 2.78 -3.82 -10.50
CA LEU A 26 2.07 -2.76 -9.80
C LEU A 26 1.36 -1.85 -10.80
N ASN A 27 0.34 -1.14 -10.34
CA ASN A 27 -0.23 -0.05 -11.13
C ASN A 27 0.84 1.02 -11.35
N SER A 28 0.80 1.70 -12.50
CA SER A 28 1.78 2.73 -12.86
C SER A 28 1.86 3.90 -11.86
N ASP A 29 0.76 4.14 -11.15
CA ASP A 29 0.55 5.20 -10.17
C ASP A 29 0.60 4.70 -8.71
N ALA A 30 1.07 3.48 -8.46
CA ALA A 30 1.10 2.90 -7.11
C ALA A 30 1.86 3.74 -6.08
N HIS A 31 2.85 4.52 -6.53
CA HIS A 31 3.62 5.44 -5.69
C HIS A 31 2.80 6.63 -5.17
N CYS A 32 1.72 7.03 -5.85
CA CYS A 32 0.94 8.23 -5.54
C CYS A 32 -0.12 8.02 -4.44
N ALA A 33 -0.38 6.77 -4.03
CA ALA A 33 -1.51 6.45 -3.16
C ALA A 33 -1.16 5.37 -2.12
N ILE A 34 -0.03 5.55 -1.44
CA ILE A 34 0.39 4.67 -0.35
C ILE A 34 -0.61 4.77 0.80
N ALA A 35 -1.19 3.63 1.20
CA ALA A 35 -2.07 3.56 2.36
C ALA A 35 -1.22 3.34 3.62
N LEU A 36 -1.50 4.10 4.67
CA LEU A 36 -1.00 3.82 6.01
C LEU A 36 -2.09 3.14 6.82
N GLU A 37 -1.74 2.01 7.41
CA GLU A 37 -2.63 1.26 8.30
C GLU A 37 -2.05 1.15 9.72
N ILE A 38 -2.94 1.30 10.70
CA ILE A 38 -2.65 1.04 12.11
C ILE A 38 -3.54 -0.11 12.54
N ASN A 39 -2.93 -1.24 12.93
CA ASN A 39 -3.64 -2.46 13.30
C ASN A 39 -4.60 -2.96 12.20
N GLY A 40 -4.18 -2.88 10.93
CA GLY A 40 -4.98 -3.28 9.77
C GLY A 40 -6.19 -2.37 9.48
N GLN A 41 -6.23 -1.16 10.07
CA GLN A 41 -7.26 -0.16 9.80
C GLN A 41 -6.65 1.01 9.03
N PRO A 42 -7.26 1.47 7.92
CA PRO A 42 -6.81 2.64 7.19
C PRO A 42 -6.77 3.88 8.10
N PHE A 43 -5.64 4.56 8.11
CA PHE A 43 -5.39 5.74 8.92
C PHE A 43 -5.08 6.97 8.07
N ALA A 44 -4.25 6.81 7.04
CA ALA A 44 -3.85 7.91 6.18
C ALA A 44 -3.53 7.43 4.76
N LYS A 45 -3.40 8.39 3.84
CA LYS A 45 -2.86 8.17 2.50
C LYS A 45 -1.81 9.22 2.17
N GLY A 46 -0.85 8.84 1.35
CA GLY A 46 0.23 9.71 0.94
C GLY A 46 0.98 9.21 -0.28
N GLU A 47 2.08 9.87 -0.58
CA GLU A 47 2.95 9.56 -1.71
C GLU A 47 4.29 8.99 -1.23
N LEU A 48 4.80 7.99 -1.95
CA LEU A 48 6.13 7.46 -1.71
C LEU A 48 7.19 8.46 -2.19
N ILE A 49 8.03 8.92 -1.26
CA ILE A 49 9.12 9.84 -1.54
C ILE A 49 10.46 9.23 -1.13
N GLN A 50 11.56 9.79 -1.66
CA GLN A 50 12.91 9.44 -1.22
C GLN A 50 13.49 10.57 -0.36
N VAL A 51 13.94 10.24 0.84
CA VAL A 51 14.61 11.15 1.77
C VAL A 51 16.02 10.63 2.01
N GLY A 52 16.99 11.18 1.27
CA GLY A 52 18.36 10.66 1.25
C GLY A 52 18.40 9.24 0.69
N GLU A 53 18.89 8.29 1.49
CA GLU A 53 18.99 6.87 1.10
C GLU A 53 17.75 6.05 1.51
N GLN A 54 16.73 6.69 2.09
CA GLN A 54 15.56 6.01 2.63
C GLN A 54 14.29 6.34 1.84
N LEU A 55 13.40 5.35 1.72
CA LEU A 55 12.03 5.57 1.27
C LEU A 55 11.17 6.03 2.46
N ALA A 56 10.33 7.03 2.22
CA ALA A 56 9.39 7.57 3.19
C ALA A 56 8.03 7.82 2.53
N VAL A 57 7.01 8.13 3.33
CA VAL A 57 5.69 8.51 2.82
C VAL A 57 5.39 9.94 3.26
N GLU A 58 5.13 10.81 2.30
CA GLU A 58 4.57 12.14 2.58
C GLU A 58 3.06 12.03 2.73
N LEU A 59 2.53 12.34 3.92
CA LEU A 59 1.11 12.22 4.20
C LEU A 59 0.34 13.40 3.61
N HIS A 60 -0.69 13.10 2.82
CA HIS A 60 -1.56 14.11 2.20
C HIS A 60 -2.97 14.10 2.80
N ILE A 61 -3.46 12.93 3.21
CA ILE A 61 -4.84 12.75 3.68
C ILE A 61 -4.83 11.94 4.97
N LEU A 62 -5.43 12.47 6.04
CA LEU A 62 -5.81 11.69 7.21
C LEU A 62 -7.23 11.16 7.01
N LEU A 63 -7.43 9.88 7.24
CA LEU A 63 -8.75 9.25 7.17
C LEU A 63 -9.38 9.36 8.57
N SER A 64 -10.48 10.10 8.69
CA SER A 64 -11.20 10.22 9.94
C SER A 64 -11.85 8.90 10.32
N THR A 65 -11.57 8.41 11.53
CA THR A 65 -12.31 7.33 12.16
C THR A 65 -13.61 7.91 12.74
N GLU A 66 -14.55 8.35 11.91
CA GLU A 66 -15.91 8.57 12.41
C GLU A 66 -16.53 7.20 12.67
N ARG A 67 -16.34 6.70 13.89
CA ARG A 67 -17.29 5.75 14.47
C ARG A 67 -18.52 6.57 14.82
N GLU A 68 -19.51 6.57 13.93
CA GLU A 68 -20.88 6.93 14.33
C GLU A 68 -21.22 6.07 15.56
N GLY A 69 -21.50 6.74 16.67
CA GLY A 69 -21.93 6.15 17.93
C GLY A 69 -23.42 5.84 17.94
#